data_AF-G9ZIM7-F1
#
_entry.id   AF-G9ZIM7-F1
#
_cell.length_a   1.000
_cell.length_b   1.000
_cell.length_c   1.000
_cell.angle_alpha   90.00
_cell.angle_beta   90.00
_cell.angle_gamma   90.00
#
_symmetry.space_group_name_H-M   'P 1'
#
loop_
_entity.id
_entity.type
_entity.pdbx_description
1 polymer ?
#
loop_
_entity_poly.entity_id
_entity_poly.type
_entity_poly.pdbx_seq_one_letter_code
_entity_poly.pdbx_strand_id
1 'polypeptide(L)'
;MKSILARLRTWFGQQPSQPVATTTNEAASDKPRKRPPGAADLQLHSRDAQQLLAGRKGGRGRIVGLYAFAKEVRELERVARQGNRRARALLDSIAAEIADIEDILVEAQTLLRDDLQRTTRISFDPYRDGAAQPLQFTFRSVYAWQALQLIARYDDILCLAIPYYRAGLLDKARYRECVQLGTHLRRLLGMVEKRAPRHREGMPVHADEQTVSP
;
A
#
# COMPACT_ATOMS: atom_id res chain seq x y z
N MET A 1 -16.83 -5.71 20.70
CA MET A 1 -15.68 -5.74 19.75
C MET A 1 -15.93 -6.82 18.70
N LYS A 2 -16.51 -6.45 17.55
CA LYS A 2 -16.75 -7.40 16.44
C LYS A 2 -15.45 -7.55 15.64
N SER A 3 -14.99 -8.79 15.52
CA SER A 3 -13.71 -9.18 14.95
C SER A 3 -13.51 -8.65 13.52
N ILE A 4 -12.33 -8.07 13.26
CA ILE A 4 -11.84 -7.65 11.94
C ILE A 4 -11.94 -8.79 10.90
N LEU A 5 -11.90 -10.06 11.35
CA LEU A 5 -12.09 -11.23 10.49
C LEU A 5 -13.52 -11.36 9.94
N ALA A 6 -14.53 -10.79 10.60
CA ALA A 6 -15.92 -10.83 10.13
C ALA A 6 -16.17 -9.85 8.97
N ARG A 7 -15.46 -8.71 8.91
CA ARG A 7 -15.61 -7.71 7.84
C ARG A 7 -14.96 -8.15 6.53
N LEU A 8 -13.94 -9.00 6.58
CA LEU A 8 -13.30 -9.59 5.40
C LEU A 8 -14.21 -10.56 4.63
N ARG A 9 -15.21 -11.18 5.29
CA ARG A 9 -16.10 -12.17 4.65
C ARG A 9 -17.23 -11.55 3.84
N THR A 10 -17.65 -10.33 4.17
CA THR A 10 -18.76 -9.62 3.51
C THR A 10 -18.42 -9.05 2.14
N TRP A 11 -17.14 -8.86 1.80
CA TRP A 11 -16.73 -8.18 0.56
C TRP A 11 -16.31 -9.11 -0.59
N PHE A 12 -15.99 -10.38 -0.31
CA PHE A 12 -15.71 -11.38 -1.35
C PHE A 12 -16.95 -11.81 -2.16
N GLY A 13 -18.15 -11.32 -1.80
CA GLY A 13 -19.43 -11.71 -2.43
C GLY A 13 -19.99 -10.76 -3.49
N GLN A 14 -19.33 -9.65 -3.81
CA GLN A 14 -19.81 -8.72 -4.84
C GLN A 14 -18.75 -8.53 -5.93
N GLN A 15 -18.72 -9.45 -6.88
CA GLN A 15 -18.19 -9.15 -8.21
C GLN A 15 -19.15 -8.16 -8.89
N PRO A 16 -18.69 -7.01 -9.41
CA PRO A 16 -19.53 -6.23 -10.31
C PRO A 16 -19.75 -7.03 -11.60
N SER A 17 -21.01 -7.18 -11.97
CA SER A 17 -21.48 -7.80 -13.22
C SER A 17 -20.80 -7.17 -14.43
N GLN A 18 -20.23 -7.99 -15.32
CA GLN A 18 -19.64 -7.51 -16.57
C GLN A 18 -20.72 -7.08 -17.56
N PRO A 19 -20.53 -5.99 -18.33
CA PRO A 19 -21.34 -5.72 -19.50
C PRO A 19 -20.85 -6.53 -20.71
N VAL A 20 -21.79 -7.10 -21.44
CA VAL A 20 -21.58 -7.84 -22.70
C VAL A 20 -21.53 -6.84 -23.86
N ALA A 21 -20.48 -6.92 -24.70
CA ALA A 21 -20.55 -6.56 -26.12
C ALA A 21 -19.41 -7.21 -26.95
N THR A 22 -19.85 -8.03 -27.89
CA THR A 22 -19.26 -8.57 -29.14
C THR A 22 -18.49 -7.48 -29.95
N THR A 23 -17.44 -7.67 -30.77
CA THR A 23 -16.90 -8.80 -31.58
C THR A 23 -15.50 -8.42 -32.15
N THR A 24 -14.68 -9.44 -32.46
CA THR A 24 -13.66 -9.52 -33.55
C THR A 24 -12.19 -9.09 -33.29
N ASN A 25 -11.38 -10.13 -33.01
CA ASN A 25 -10.02 -10.48 -33.46
C ASN A 25 -8.84 -9.49 -33.38
N GLU A 26 -7.86 -9.81 -32.53
CA GLU A 26 -6.53 -10.24 -33.02
C GLU A 26 -5.78 -11.04 -31.95
N ALA A 27 -5.10 -12.10 -32.39
CA ALA A 27 -4.54 -13.15 -31.56
C ALA A 27 -3.23 -12.72 -30.88
N ALA A 28 -3.25 -12.63 -29.55
CA ALA A 28 -2.09 -12.92 -28.72
C ALA A 28 -2.36 -14.25 -28.00
N SER A 29 -1.63 -15.29 -28.39
CA SER A 29 -1.62 -16.59 -27.72
C SER A 29 -1.00 -16.44 -26.33
N ASP A 30 -1.79 -15.98 -25.36
CA ASP A 30 -1.40 -15.97 -23.97
C ASP A 30 -1.91 -17.27 -23.33
N LYS A 31 -1.07 -18.31 -23.38
CA LYS A 31 -1.31 -19.52 -22.59
C LYS A 31 -1.56 -19.06 -21.14
N PRO A 32 -2.67 -19.43 -20.49
CA PRO A 32 -2.95 -19.00 -19.14
C PRO A 32 -1.78 -19.46 -18.25
N ARG A 33 -0.92 -18.51 -17.85
CA ARG A 33 0.16 -18.77 -16.90
C ARG A 33 -0.51 -19.36 -15.67
N LYS A 34 -0.13 -20.59 -15.30
CA LYS A 34 -0.70 -21.28 -14.13
C LYS A 34 -0.58 -20.37 -12.92
N ARG A 35 -1.73 -19.88 -12.44
CA ARG A 35 -1.83 -18.93 -11.34
C ARG A 35 -1.42 -19.64 -10.05
N PRO A 36 -0.45 -19.12 -9.29
CA PRO A 36 -0.16 -19.69 -7.98
C PRO A 36 -1.41 -19.57 -7.08
N PRO A 37 -1.75 -20.60 -6.30
CA PRO A 37 -2.86 -20.54 -5.36
C PRO A 37 -2.72 -19.35 -4.40
N GLY A 38 -3.78 -18.55 -4.24
CA GLY A 38 -3.78 -17.38 -3.37
C GLY A 38 -3.16 -16.11 -3.96
N ALA A 39 -2.91 -16.06 -5.28
CA ALA A 39 -2.54 -14.83 -5.95
C ALA A 39 -3.74 -13.92 -6.21
N ALA A 40 -3.55 -12.61 -5.99
CA ALA A 40 -4.52 -11.58 -6.32
C ALA A 40 -3.90 -10.59 -7.30
N ASP A 41 -4.71 -10.08 -8.22
CA ASP A 41 -4.31 -9.03 -9.15
C ASP A 41 -4.89 -7.71 -8.67
N LEU A 42 -4.07 -6.66 -8.73
CA LEU A 42 -4.49 -5.30 -8.45
C LEU A 42 -3.84 -4.36 -9.46
N GLN A 43 -4.63 -3.45 -9.99
CA GLN A 43 -4.17 -2.38 -10.87
C GLN A 43 -4.24 -1.07 -10.08
N LEU A 44 -3.13 -0.32 -10.07
CA LEU A 44 -3.08 1.01 -9.46
C LEU A 44 -2.86 2.06 -10.55
N HIS A 45 -3.65 3.12 -10.52
CA HIS A 45 -3.65 4.12 -11.58
C HIS A 45 -2.93 5.41 -11.18
N SER A 46 -2.92 5.76 -9.90
CA SER A 46 -2.22 6.97 -9.43
C SER A 46 -0.73 6.71 -9.22
N ARG A 47 0.09 7.68 -9.65
CA ARG A 47 1.54 7.65 -9.44
C ARG A 47 1.90 7.58 -7.95
N ASP A 48 1.15 8.25 -7.10
CA ASP A 48 1.40 8.27 -5.65
C ASP A 48 1.18 6.89 -5.01
N ALA A 49 0.13 6.15 -5.40
CA ALA A 49 -0.09 4.78 -4.92
C ALA A 49 0.96 3.81 -5.47
N GLN A 50 1.34 3.94 -6.73
CA GLN A 50 2.43 3.16 -7.33
C GLN A 50 3.77 3.38 -6.61
N GLN A 51 4.06 4.60 -6.16
CA GLN A 51 5.26 4.89 -5.35
C GLN A 51 5.24 4.20 -3.99
N LEU A 52 4.07 4.01 -3.37
CA LEU A 52 3.95 3.27 -2.11
C LEU A 52 4.21 1.76 -2.29
N LEU A 53 3.93 1.21 -3.48
CA LEU A 53 4.32 -0.16 -3.80
C LEU A 53 5.84 -0.29 -3.95
N ALA A 54 6.42 0.49 -4.86
CA ALA A 54 7.83 0.39 -5.21
C ALA A 54 8.75 0.84 -4.07
N GLY A 55 8.30 1.80 -3.27
CA GLY A 55 9.14 2.54 -2.34
C GLY A 55 10.10 3.49 -3.05
N ARG A 56 10.93 4.17 -2.26
CA ARG A 56 11.98 5.06 -2.76
C ARG A 56 13.25 4.87 -1.95
N LYS A 57 14.35 4.50 -2.64
CA LYS A 57 15.68 4.36 -2.04
C LYS A 57 16.39 5.71 -1.95
N GLY A 58 17.08 5.96 -0.84
CA GLY A 58 18.04 7.06 -0.65
C GLY A 58 17.46 8.48 -0.52
N GLY A 59 18.14 9.34 0.25
CA GLY A 59 17.87 10.80 0.36
C GLY A 59 16.78 11.23 1.35
N ARG A 60 16.50 12.55 1.38
CA ARG A 60 15.31 13.12 2.06
C ARG A 60 14.07 12.61 1.33
N GLY A 61 13.25 11.79 2.00
CA GLY A 61 12.03 11.21 1.42
C GLY A 61 12.11 9.72 1.07
N ARG A 62 12.93 8.94 1.78
CA ARG A 62 12.88 7.47 1.74
C ARG A 62 11.46 6.98 2.04
N ILE A 63 10.97 6.07 1.22
CA ILE A 63 9.67 5.40 1.40
C ILE A 63 9.94 3.91 1.46
N VAL A 64 9.56 3.27 2.56
CA VAL A 64 9.50 1.81 2.63
C VAL A 64 8.39 1.37 1.69
N GLY A 65 8.73 0.64 0.63
CA GLY A 65 7.74 0.10 -0.29
C GLY A 65 7.00 -1.10 0.32
N LEU A 66 5.78 -1.36 -0.16
CA LEU A 66 4.96 -2.50 0.28
C LEU A 66 5.72 -3.83 0.23
N TYR A 67 6.54 -4.06 -0.80
CA TYR A 67 7.32 -5.30 -0.93
C TYR A 67 8.33 -5.47 0.21
N ALA A 68 9.01 -4.39 0.60
CA ALA A 68 9.94 -4.41 1.73
C ALA A 68 9.19 -4.60 3.05
N PHE A 69 8.10 -3.86 3.25
CA PHE A 69 7.23 -4.02 4.41
C PHE A 69 6.75 -5.47 4.57
N ALA A 70 6.24 -6.09 3.50
CA ALA A 70 5.73 -7.46 3.53
C ALA A 70 6.80 -8.49 3.92
N LYS A 71 8.04 -8.30 3.48
CA LYS A 71 9.18 -9.14 3.87
C LYS A 71 9.47 -9.01 5.36
N GLU A 72 9.57 -7.79 5.86
CA GLU A 72 9.92 -7.52 7.27
C GLU A 72 8.82 -7.95 8.24
N VAL A 73 7.55 -7.73 7.88
CA VAL A 73 6.41 -8.12 8.71
C VAL A 73 6.31 -9.65 8.83
N ARG A 74 6.64 -10.38 7.77
CA ARG A 74 6.69 -11.85 7.80
C ARG A 74 7.77 -12.34 8.76
N GLU A 75 8.92 -11.65 8.80
CA GLU A 75 10.00 -11.96 9.74
C GLU A 75 9.63 -11.56 11.18
N LEU A 76 8.86 -10.49 11.36
CA LEU A 76 8.25 -10.13 12.65
C LEU A 76 7.32 -11.22 13.15
N GLU A 77 6.40 -11.71 12.30
CA GLU A 77 5.50 -12.81 12.65
C GLU A 77 6.27 -14.07 13.05
N ARG A 78 7.35 -14.40 12.33
CA ARG A 78 8.20 -15.56 12.63
C ARG A 78 8.80 -15.46 14.03
N VAL A 79 9.41 -14.33 14.35
CA VAL A 79 10.08 -14.12 15.64
C VAL A 79 9.08 -13.93 16.78
N ALA A 80 7.92 -13.33 16.53
CA ALA A 80 6.84 -13.27 17.52
C ALA A 80 6.33 -14.68 17.88
N ARG A 81 6.19 -15.57 16.89
CA ARG A 81 5.85 -16.99 17.11
C ARG A 81 6.90 -17.75 17.94
N GLN A 82 8.14 -17.27 17.97
CA GLN A 82 9.22 -17.81 18.82
C GLN A 82 9.20 -17.23 20.25
N GLY A 83 8.16 -16.49 20.63
CA GLY A 83 7.99 -15.95 21.98
C GLY A 83 8.59 -14.57 22.22
N ASN A 84 9.09 -13.89 21.18
CA ASN A 84 9.64 -12.55 21.34
C ASN A 84 8.53 -11.51 21.59
N ARG A 85 8.45 -11.03 22.85
CA ARG A 85 7.44 -10.04 23.29
C ARG A 85 7.52 -8.72 22.54
N ARG A 86 8.72 -8.23 22.19
CA ARG A 86 8.89 -6.97 21.45
C ARG A 86 8.36 -7.08 20.02
N ALA A 87 8.65 -8.20 19.34
CA ALA A 87 8.12 -8.46 18.01
C ALA A 87 6.59 -8.58 18.03
N ARG A 88 6.02 -9.22 19.07
CA ARG A 88 4.57 -9.30 19.24
C ARG A 88 3.95 -7.92 19.45
N ALA A 89 4.48 -7.12 20.37
CA ALA A 89 3.99 -5.76 20.62
C ALA A 89 4.04 -4.88 19.36
N LEU A 90 5.11 -4.99 18.55
CA LEU A 90 5.19 -4.25 17.29
C LEU A 90 4.13 -4.71 16.27
N LEU A 91 3.83 -6.01 16.18
CA LEU A 91 2.73 -6.49 15.33
C LEU A 91 1.37 -5.98 15.82
N ASP A 92 1.15 -5.94 17.14
CA ASP A 92 -0.08 -5.38 17.71
C ASP A 92 -0.18 -3.86 17.42
N SER A 93 0.94 -3.11 17.46
CA SER A 93 0.98 -1.70 17.04
C SER A 93 0.72 -1.53 15.54
N ILE A 94 1.26 -2.40 14.69
CA ILE A 94 0.98 -2.39 13.24
C ILE A 94 -0.51 -2.66 12.99
N ALA A 95 -1.11 -3.59 13.72
CA ALA A 95 -2.53 -3.89 13.61
C ALA A 95 -3.41 -2.68 13.98
N ALA A 96 -3.08 -2.00 15.07
CA ALA A 96 -3.77 -0.78 15.50
C ALA A 96 -3.62 0.33 14.46
N GLU A 97 -2.40 0.58 13.98
CA GLU A 97 -2.14 1.58 12.95
C GLU A 97 -2.91 1.30 11.66
N ILE A 98 -3.01 0.03 11.24
CA ILE A 98 -3.83 -0.36 10.07
C ILE A 98 -5.30 0.02 10.27
N ALA A 99 -5.86 -0.23 11.45
CA ALA A 99 -7.25 0.10 11.74
C ALA A 99 -7.47 1.62 11.73
N ASP A 100 -6.58 2.38 12.38
CA ASP A 100 -6.67 3.84 12.42
C ASP A 100 -6.59 4.46 11.01
N ILE A 101 -5.69 3.95 10.16
CA ILE A 101 -5.58 4.41 8.77
C ILE A 101 -6.82 4.03 7.95
N GLU A 102 -7.37 2.84 8.19
CA GLU A 102 -8.60 2.42 7.52
C GLU A 102 -9.73 3.42 7.78
N ASP A 103 -9.94 3.78 9.04
CA ASP A 103 -10.98 4.73 9.43
C ASP A 103 -10.74 6.11 8.80
N ILE A 104 -9.50 6.61 8.83
CA ILE A 104 -9.11 7.88 8.18
C ILE A 104 -9.42 7.86 6.68
N LEU A 105 -9.07 6.78 5.97
CA LEU A 105 -9.30 6.70 4.52
C LEU A 105 -10.79 6.58 4.18
N VAL A 106 -11.56 5.85 4.97
CA VAL A 106 -13.02 5.73 4.79
C VAL A 106 -13.72 7.07 5.04
N GLU A 107 -13.34 7.77 6.10
CA GLU A 107 -13.85 9.10 6.40
C GLU A 107 -13.50 10.08 5.29
N ALA A 108 -12.23 10.13 4.86
CA ALA A 108 -11.79 11.03 3.80
C ALA A 108 -12.50 10.75 2.47
N GLN A 109 -12.71 9.48 2.12
CA GLN A 109 -13.45 9.11 0.90
C GLN A 109 -14.92 9.55 0.97
N THR A 110 -15.56 9.37 2.13
CA THR A 110 -16.95 9.81 2.36
C THR A 110 -17.06 11.32 2.25
N LEU A 111 -16.21 12.06 2.96
CA LEU A 111 -16.19 13.52 2.94
C LEU A 111 -15.94 14.07 1.54
N LEU A 112 -15.00 13.49 0.78
CA LEU A 112 -14.75 13.89 -0.60
C LEU A 112 -15.98 13.67 -1.48
N ARG A 113 -16.65 12.52 -1.38
CA ARG A 113 -17.86 12.24 -2.16
C ARG A 113 -18.98 13.21 -1.86
N ASP A 114 -19.23 13.48 -0.57
CA ASP A 114 -20.27 14.40 -0.14
C ASP A 114 -19.97 15.83 -0.62
N ASP A 115 -18.72 16.27 -0.55
CA ASP A 115 -18.28 17.60 -1.01
C ASP A 115 -18.48 17.76 -2.53
N LEU A 116 -18.10 16.74 -3.31
CA LEU A 116 -18.29 16.73 -4.76
C LEU A 116 -19.78 16.77 -5.13
N GLN A 117 -20.63 16.00 -4.45
CA GLN A 117 -22.07 15.99 -4.67
C GLN A 117 -22.75 17.33 -4.34
N ARG A 118 -22.25 18.03 -3.31
CA ARG A 118 -22.77 19.35 -2.92
C ARG A 118 -22.31 20.45 -3.89
N THR A 119 -21.09 20.34 -4.38
CA THR A 119 -20.45 21.40 -5.17
C THR A 119 -20.83 21.37 -6.65
N THR A 120 -21.04 20.18 -7.23
CA THR A 120 -21.33 20.05 -8.66
C THR A 120 -22.32 18.94 -8.97
N ARG A 121 -23.10 19.13 -10.04
CA ARG A 121 -23.95 18.10 -10.64
C ARG A 121 -23.22 17.29 -11.72
N ILE A 122 -22.02 17.70 -12.10
CA ILE A 122 -21.21 17.03 -13.11
C ILE A 122 -20.51 15.84 -12.46
N SER A 123 -20.71 14.65 -13.03
CA SER A 123 -20.02 13.43 -12.60
C SER A 123 -18.96 13.04 -13.63
N PHE A 124 -17.76 12.72 -13.17
CA PHE A 124 -16.71 12.10 -13.98
C PHE A 124 -16.54 10.65 -13.61
N ASP A 125 -16.18 9.84 -14.61
CA ASP A 125 -15.63 8.51 -14.33
C ASP A 125 -14.30 8.66 -13.57
N PRO A 126 -14.00 7.73 -12.62
CA PRO A 126 -12.72 7.74 -11.93
C PRO A 126 -11.56 7.70 -12.92
N TYR A 127 -10.48 8.42 -12.60
CA TYR A 127 -9.27 8.39 -13.41
C TYR A 127 -8.74 6.97 -13.56
N ARG A 128 -8.37 6.62 -14.79
CA ARG A 128 -7.73 5.37 -15.17
C ARG A 128 -6.50 5.70 -16.01
N ASP A 129 -5.33 5.34 -15.52
CA ASP A 129 -4.13 5.36 -16.33
C ASP A 129 -4.17 4.15 -17.29
N GLY A 130 -4.22 4.43 -18.61
CA GLY A 130 -4.24 3.41 -19.64
C GLY A 130 -2.94 2.61 -19.75
N ALA A 131 -1.84 3.11 -19.17
CA ALA A 131 -0.58 2.38 -19.08
C ALA A 131 -0.48 1.52 -17.81
N ALA A 132 -1.43 1.63 -16.87
CA ALA A 132 -1.39 0.84 -15.64
C ALA A 132 -1.55 -0.65 -15.98
N GLN A 133 -0.59 -1.47 -15.58
CA GLN A 133 -0.66 -2.92 -15.79
C GLN A 133 -1.17 -3.62 -14.52
N PRO A 134 -1.92 -4.72 -14.64
CA PRO A 134 -2.28 -5.56 -13.50
C PRO A 134 -1.01 -6.09 -12.82
N LEU A 135 -0.89 -5.84 -11.51
CA LEU A 135 0.21 -6.34 -10.69
C LEU A 135 -0.29 -7.54 -9.90
N GLN A 136 0.49 -8.63 -9.94
CA GLN A 136 0.16 -9.86 -9.21
C GLN A 136 0.84 -9.89 -7.83
N PHE A 137 0.06 -10.18 -6.79
CA PHE A 137 0.52 -10.22 -5.40
C PHE A 137 0.30 -11.61 -4.79
N THR A 138 1.28 -12.05 -4.01
CA THR A 138 1.24 -13.33 -3.27
C THR A 138 1.83 -13.14 -1.86
N PHE A 139 1.08 -12.48 -0.99
CA PHE A 139 1.52 -12.28 0.39
C PHE A 139 1.15 -13.46 1.29
N ARG A 140 2.06 -13.83 2.19
CA ARG A 140 1.80 -14.82 3.26
C ARG A 140 1.34 -14.18 4.57
N SER A 141 1.64 -12.90 4.76
CA SER A 141 1.25 -12.15 5.96
C SER A 141 -0.07 -11.43 5.74
N VAL A 142 -0.94 -11.47 6.75
CA VAL A 142 -2.22 -10.74 6.76
C VAL A 142 -1.98 -9.22 6.76
N TYR A 143 -0.98 -8.73 7.48
CA TYR A 143 -0.67 -7.30 7.54
C TYR A 143 -0.22 -6.75 6.17
N ALA A 144 0.48 -7.55 5.37
CA ALA A 144 0.84 -7.16 4.00
C ALA A 144 -0.38 -7.05 3.08
N TRP A 145 -1.35 -7.97 3.21
CA TRP A 145 -2.61 -7.88 2.50
C TRP A 145 -3.44 -6.66 2.93
N GLN A 146 -3.50 -6.37 4.23
CA GLN A 146 -4.19 -5.19 4.74
C GLN A 146 -3.54 -3.90 4.25
N ALA A 147 -2.20 -3.79 4.30
CA ALA A 147 -1.49 -2.64 3.76
C ALA A 147 -1.73 -2.46 2.24
N LEU A 148 -1.79 -3.55 1.46
CA LEU A 148 -2.16 -3.50 0.05
C LEU A 148 -3.57 -2.91 -0.15
N GLN A 149 -4.54 -3.34 0.66
CA GLN A 149 -5.92 -2.82 0.58
C GLN A 149 -6.00 -1.33 0.91
N LEU A 150 -5.24 -0.86 1.91
CA LEU A 150 -5.20 0.57 2.24
C LEU A 150 -4.57 1.39 1.10
N ILE A 151 -3.53 0.88 0.44
CA ILE A 151 -2.94 1.51 -0.76
C ILE A 151 -3.96 1.55 -1.91
N ALA A 152 -4.71 0.47 -2.13
CA ALA A 152 -5.76 0.43 -3.15
C ALA A 152 -6.86 1.48 -2.87
N ARG A 153 -7.31 1.59 -1.63
CA ARG A 153 -8.32 2.59 -1.23
C ARG A 153 -7.81 4.02 -1.39
N TYR A 154 -6.54 4.25 -1.09
CA TYR A 154 -5.89 5.53 -1.36
C TYR A 154 -5.81 5.84 -2.86
N ASP A 155 -5.52 4.84 -3.69
CA ASP A 155 -5.57 4.97 -5.15
C ASP A 155 -6.97 5.37 -5.63
N ASP A 156 -8.02 4.74 -5.10
CA ASP A 156 -9.42 5.05 -5.42
C ASP A 156 -9.77 6.50 -5.07
N ILE A 157 -9.33 7.01 -3.91
CA ILE A 157 -9.55 8.40 -3.49
C ILE A 157 -8.89 9.37 -4.48
N LEU A 158 -7.63 9.11 -4.85
CA LEU A 158 -6.94 9.95 -5.82
C LEU A 158 -7.60 9.87 -7.21
N CYS A 159 -7.98 8.67 -7.64
CA CYS A 159 -8.64 8.48 -8.93
C CYS A 159 -10.00 9.16 -8.98
N LEU A 160 -10.72 9.24 -7.85
CA LEU A 160 -11.92 10.03 -7.72
C LEU A 160 -11.62 11.54 -7.80
N ALA A 161 -10.59 12.03 -7.13
CA ALA A 161 -10.29 13.46 -7.03
C ALA A 161 -9.67 14.08 -8.30
N ILE A 162 -8.79 13.34 -9.00
CA ILE A 162 -8.03 13.83 -10.17
C ILE A 162 -8.90 14.49 -11.25
N PRO A 163 -10.00 13.88 -11.75
CA PRO A 163 -10.77 14.48 -12.84
C PRO A 163 -11.43 15.79 -12.42
N TYR A 164 -11.97 15.87 -11.19
CA TYR A 164 -12.59 17.10 -10.67
C TYR A 164 -11.56 18.20 -10.46
N TYR A 165 -10.36 17.86 -9.96
CA TYR A 165 -9.27 18.82 -9.84
C TYR A 165 -8.84 19.36 -11.20
N ARG A 166 -8.70 18.50 -12.22
CA ARG A 166 -8.33 18.92 -13.58
C ARG A 166 -9.41 19.77 -14.25
N ALA A 167 -10.68 19.53 -13.93
CA ALA A 167 -11.80 20.33 -14.41
C ALA A 167 -12.00 21.65 -13.63
N GLY A 168 -11.21 21.91 -12.56
CA GLY A 168 -11.35 23.09 -11.72
C GLY A 168 -12.55 23.04 -10.76
N LEU A 169 -13.17 21.87 -10.59
CA LEU A 169 -14.34 21.66 -9.72
C LEU A 169 -13.97 21.18 -8.31
N LEU A 170 -12.70 20.79 -8.12
CA LEU A 170 -12.10 20.54 -6.82
C LEU A 170 -10.92 21.51 -6.67
N ASP A 171 -10.88 22.28 -5.58
CA ASP A 171 -9.79 23.22 -5.37
C ASP A 171 -8.46 22.50 -5.05
N LYS A 172 -7.37 23.27 -5.16
CA LYS A 172 -6.01 22.76 -4.93
C LYS A 172 -5.75 22.35 -3.46
N ALA A 173 -6.40 22.99 -2.49
CA ALA A 173 -6.23 22.68 -1.08
C ALA A 173 -6.84 21.31 -0.75
N ARG A 174 -8.07 21.07 -1.18
CA ARG A 174 -8.80 19.80 -1.04
C ARG A 174 -8.12 18.66 -1.77
N TYR A 175 -7.63 18.91 -2.99
CA TYR A 175 -6.81 17.92 -3.69
C TYR A 175 -5.52 17.58 -2.93
N ARG A 176 -4.87 18.58 -2.33
CA ARG A 176 -3.66 18.36 -1.51
C ARG A 176 -3.96 17.55 -0.25
N GLU A 177 -5.10 17.76 0.40
CA GLU A 177 -5.55 16.94 1.54
C GLU A 177 -5.63 15.46 1.13
N CYS A 178 -6.22 15.18 -0.04
CA CYS A 178 -6.27 13.82 -0.59
C CYS A 178 -4.87 13.22 -0.76
N VAL A 179 -3.92 13.95 -1.34
CA VAL A 179 -2.52 13.50 -1.51
C VAL A 179 -1.81 13.31 -0.17
N GLN A 180 -2.14 14.11 0.84
CA GLN A 180 -1.52 14.02 2.16
C GLN A 180 -1.89 12.75 2.91
N LEU A 181 -3.02 12.10 2.58
CA LEU A 181 -3.40 10.80 3.14
C LEU A 181 -2.31 9.73 2.96
N GLY A 182 -1.55 9.81 1.87
CA GLY A 182 -0.41 8.91 1.62
C GLY A 182 0.68 8.98 2.70
N THR A 183 0.73 10.04 3.50
CA THR A 183 1.68 10.17 4.63
C THR A 183 1.41 9.12 5.70
N HIS A 184 0.14 8.79 5.97
CA HIS A 184 -0.21 7.75 6.93
C HIS A 184 0.27 6.37 6.45
N LEU A 185 0.11 6.08 5.16
CA LEU A 185 0.61 4.85 4.55
C LEU A 185 2.13 4.76 4.62
N ARG A 186 2.85 5.85 4.34
CA ARG A 186 4.32 5.88 4.49
C ARG A 186 4.74 5.61 5.94
N ARG A 187 4.01 6.17 6.92
CA ARG A 187 4.26 5.93 8.35
C ARG A 187 4.10 4.45 8.70
N LEU A 188 2.99 3.84 8.31
CA LEU A 188 2.72 2.41 8.49
C LEU A 188 3.84 1.55 7.90
N LEU A 189 4.18 1.78 6.63
CA LEU A 189 5.23 1.03 5.94
C LEU A 189 6.59 1.23 6.62
N GLY A 190 6.86 2.40 7.21
CA GLY A 190 8.07 2.71 7.96
C GLY A 190 8.16 2.07 9.36
N MET A 191 7.07 1.54 9.93
CA MET A 191 7.09 1.00 11.29
C MET A 191 8.04 -0.19 11.46
N VAL A 192 8.24 -0.97 10.39
CA VAL A 192 9.12 -2.15 10.41
C VAL A 192 10.61 -1.80 10.45
N GLU A 193 11.00 -0.60 10.02
CA GLU A 193 12.41 -0.16 10.07
C GLU A 193 12.90 0.08 11.49
N LYS A 194 11.98 0.40 12.43
CA LYS A 194 12.29 0.60 13.85
C LYS A 194 12.83 -0.67 14.52
N ARG A 195 12.80 -1.81 13.81
CA ARG A 195 13.25 -3.12 14.25
C ARG A 195 14.69 -3.46 13.86
N ALA A 196 15.44 -2.58 13.18
CA ALA A 196 16.85 -2.84 12.91
C ALA A 196 17.72 -2.32 14.07
N PRO A 197 18.08 -3.12 15.10
CA PRO A 197 19.42 -2.99 15.60
C PRO A 197 20.30 -3.35 14.40
N ARG A 198 21.05 -2.37 13.89
CA ARG A 198 22.21 -2.68 13.05
C ARG A 198 22.96 -3.78 13.79
N HIS A 199 23.25 -4.88 13.11
CA HIS A 199 24.30 -5.79 13.56
C HIS A 199 25.51 -4.89 13.81
N ARG A 200 25.81 -4.60 15.07
CA ARG A 200 27.08 -4.02 15.46
C ARG A 200 28.01 -5.20 15.32
N GLU A 201 28.56 -5.38 14.12
CA GLU A 201 29.77 -6.17 13.94
C GLU A 201 30.82 -5.49 14.82
N GLY A 202 30.93 -6.00 16.04
CA GLY A 202 32.13 -5.83 16.83
C GLY A 202 33.23 -6.58 16.11
N MET A 203 34.08 -5.83 15.42
CA MET A 203 35.47 -6.20 15.25
C MET A 203 36.30 -5.09 15.90
N PRO A 204 37.22 -5.44 16.82
CA PRO A 204 38.06 -4.47 17.47
C PRO A 204 38.97 -3.80 16.44
N VAL A 205 38.97 -2.48 16.47
CA VAL A 205 40.05 -1.66 15.90
C VAL A 205 41.27 -1.93 16.78
N HIS A 206 42.11 -2.88 16.35
CA HIS A 206 43.49 -2.90 16.82
C HIS A 206 44.24 -1.83 16.02
N ALA A 207 44.46 -0.72 16.70
CA ALA A 207 45.56 0.19 16.39
C ALA A 207 46.87 -0.40 16.92
N ASP A 208 47.95 0.05 16.30
CA ASP A 208 49.37 -0.14 16.63
C ASP A 208 50.00 -1.49 16.25
N GLU A 209 50.75 -1.45 15.15
CA GLU A 209 52.20 -1.61 15.26
C GLU A 209 52.91 -0.87 14.10
N GLN A 210 53.67 0.16 14.49
CA GLN A 210 54.78 0.72 13.73
C GLN A 210 55.87 -0.35 13.59
N THR A 211 56.53 -0.47 12.43
CA THR A 211 58.00 -0.46 12.32
C THR A 211 58.47 -0.58 10.86
N VAL A 212 59.07 0.51 10.37
CA VAL A 212 60.39 0.65 9.70
C VAL A 212 60.88 -0.43 8.72
N SER A 213 61.27 0.05 7.54
CA SER A 213 62.01 -0.60 6.44
C SER A 213 63.32 -1.30 6.84
N PRO A 214 63.88 -2.08 5.91
CA PRO A 214 65.19 -1.74 5.36
C PRO A 214 65.13 -1.26 3.91
#